data_AF-A0A7G9SHU0-F1
#
_entry.id   AF-A0A7G9SHU0-F1
#
_cell.length_a   1.000
_cell.length_b   1.000
_cell.length_c   1.000
_cell.angle_alpha   90.00
_cell.angle_beta   90.00
_cell.angle_gamma   90.00
#
_symmetry.space_group_name_H-M   'P 1'
#
loop_
_entity.id
_entity.type
_entity.pdbx_description
1 polymer ?
#
loop_
_entity_poly.entity_id
_entity_poly.type
_entity_poly.pdbx_seq_one_letter_code
_entity_poly.pdbx_strand_id
1 'polypeptide(L)'
;MSAARFLRPFRYKREQTARQVAALRQRDGDSCRRCRRLLRFDLPDGHDLGPTIAAGDGEAEQCLTHRRCHAAGADHTAEVLARRRRQNEAALFGKPRAA
;
A
#
# COMPACT_ATOMS: atom_id res chain seq x y z
N MET A 1 -27.84 12.71 -9.54
CA MET A 1 -27.48 11.32 -9.14
C MET A 1 -27.46 10.44 -10.38
N SER A 2 -26.42 9.64 -10.62
CA SER A 2 -26.29 8.85 -11.86
C SER A 2 -26.94 7.46 -11.73
N ALA A 3 -27.77 7.08 -12.69
CA ALA A 3 -28.46 5.78 -12.76
C ALA A 3 -27.50 4.58 -12.77
N ALA A 4 -26.26 4.77 -13.22
CA ALA A 4 -25.22 3.74 -13.25
C ALA A 4 -24.88 3.17 -11.86
N ARG A 5 -25.06 3.97 -10.80
CA ARG A 5 -24.82 3.54 -9.40
C ARG A 5 -25.76 2.41 -8.97
N PHE A 6 -27.00 2.41 -9.47
CA PHE A 6 -28.03 1.44 -9.09
C PHE A 6 -28.11 0.26 -10.06
N LEU A 7 -27.94 0.53 -11.36
CA LEU A 7 -28.06 -0.50 -12.40
C LEU A 7 -26.82 -1.40 -12.49
N ARG A 8 -25.61 -0.88 -12.20
CA ARG A 8 -24.35 -1.65 -12.29
C ARG A 8 -23.36 -1.24 -11.18
N PRO A 9 -23.69 -1.50 -9.91
CA PRO A 9 -22.92 -1.03 -8.76
C PRO A 9 -21.45 -1.49 -8.81
N PHE A 10 -21.16 -2.71 -9.29
CA PHE A 10 -19.79 -3.22 -9.41
C PHE A 10 -18.94 -2.47 -10.44
N ARG A 11 -19.51 -2.15 -11.62
CA ARG A 11 -18.79 -1.37 -12.64
C ARG A 11 -18.55 0.05 -12.17
N TYR A 12 -19.57 0.67 -11.57
CA TYR A 12 -19.45 2.01 -11.02
C TYR A 12 -18.33 2.08 -9.96
N LYS A 13 -18.27 1.12 -9.03
CA LYS A 13 -17.19 1.06 -8.04
C LYS A 13 -15.81 0.90 -8.68
N ARG A 14 -15.65 0.00 -9.67
CA ARG A 14 -14.36 -0.16 -10.39
C ARG A 14 -13.92 1.12 -11.09
N GLU A 15 -14.83 1.82 -11.75
CA GLU A 15 -14.52 3.09 -12.42
C GLU A 15 -14.11 4.19 -11.42
N GLN A 16 -14.77 4.25 -10.26
CA GLN A 16 -14.41 5.20 -9.20
C GLN A 16 -13.02 4.90 -8.64
N THR A 17 -12.72 3.63 -8.34
CA THR A 17 -11.39 3.22 -7.88
C THR A 17 -10.32 3.52 -8.93
N ALA A 18 -10.58 3.27 -10.22
CA ALA A 18 -9.65 3.60 -11.29
C ALA A 18 -9.35 5.11 -11.38
N ARG A 19 -10.39 5.96 -11.22
CA ARG A 19 -10.23 7.42 -11.16
C ARG A 19 -9.39 7.85 -9.96
N GLN A 20 -9.65 7.28 -8.79
CA GLN A 20 -8.86 7.55 -7.58
C GLN A 20 -7.41 7.12 -7.76
N VAL A 21 -7.14 5.92 -8.29
CA VAL A 21 -5.77 5.46 -8.56
C VAL A 21 -5.07 6.40 -9.54
N ALA A 22 -5.74 6.87 -10.59
CA ALA A 22 -5.16 7.83 -11.54
C ALA A 22 -4.82 9.17 -10.86
N ALA A 23 -5.71 9.71 -10.02
CA ALA A 23 -5.47 10.95 -9.29
C ALA A 23 -4.29 10.81 -8.30
N LEU A 24 -4.25 9.70 -7.54
CA LEU A 24 -3.15 9.43 -6.62
C LEU A 24 -1.83 9.21 -7.37
N ARG A 25 -1.86 8.57 -8.53
CA ARG A 25 -0.68 8.37 -9.39
C ARG A 25 -0.12 9.70 -9.90
N GLN A 26 -0.97 10.64 -10.28
CA GLN A 26 -0.52 11.98 -10.69
C GLN A 26 0.16 12.74 -9.56
N ARG A 27 -0.32 12.58 -8.32
CA ARG A 27 0.20 13.29 -7.14
C ARG A 27 1.43 12.63 -6.53
N ASP A 28 1.38 11.32 -6.33
CA ASP A 28 2.39 10.54 -5.59
C ASP A 28 3.41 9.87 -6.53
N GLY A 29 3.12 9.81 -7.83
CA GLY A 29 3.92 9.14 -8.85
C GLY A 29 3.70 7.62 -8.90
N ASP A 30 4.68 6.93 -9.49
CA ASP A 30 4.62 5.49 -9.76
C ASP A 30 5.28 4.65 -8.65
N SER A 31 5.60 5.24 -7.50
CA SER A 31 6.32 4.57 -6.43
C SER A 31 5.40 4.21 -5.26
N CYS A 32 5.53 2.98 -4.77
CA CYS A 32 4.84 2.53 -3.58
C CYS A 32 5.27 3.38 -2.37
N ARG A 33 4.31 3.94 -1.62
CA ARG A 33 4.63 4.78 -0.45
C ARG A 33 5.41 4.06 0.65
N ARG A 34 5.13 2.76 0.87
CA ARG A 34 5.77 1.92 1.91
C ARG A 34 7.18 1.45 1.57
N CYS A 35 7.40 0.86 0.39
CA CYS A 35 8.70 0.29 0.03
C CYS A 35 9.51 1.12 -0.98
N ARG A 36 8.93 2.21 -1.51
CA ARG A 36 9.52 3.11 -2.51
C ARG A 36 9.93 2.45 -3.83
N ARG A 37 9.51 1.21 -4.09
CA ARG A 37 9.68 0.53 -5.38
C ARG A 37 8.51 0.85 -6.32
N LEU A 38 8.74 0.69 -7.62
CA LEU A 38 7.75 0.95 -8.67
C LEU A 38 6.49 0.09 -8.53
N LEU A 39 5.34 0.71 -8.74
CA LEU A 39 4.02 0.10 -8.87
C LEU A 39 3.81 -0.35 -10.31
N ARG A 40 3.34 -1.58 -10.48
CA ARG A 40 3.12 -2.17 -11.80
C ARG A 40 1.66 -2.03 -12.19
N PHE A 41 1.36 -0.94 -12.90
CA PHE A 41 0.01 -0.64 -13.43
C PHE A 41 -0.34 -1.46 -14.67
N ASP A 42 0.65 -2.10 -15.28
CA ASP A 42 0.53 -3.00 -16.44
C ASP A 42 -0.02 -4.39 -16.06
N LEU A 43 0.03 -4.74 -14.78
CA LEU A 43 -0.37 -6.06 -14.29
C LEU A 43 -1.88 -6.14 -14.04
N PRO A 44 -2.46 -7.35 -14.11
CA PRO A 44 -3.88 -7.55 -13.85
C PRO A 44 -4.28 -7.11 -12.44
N ASP A 45 -5.54 -6.67 -12.32
CA ASP A 45 -6.13 -6.26 -11.05
C ASP A 45 -5.91 -7.33 -9.98
N GLY A 46 -5.34 -6.88 -8.86
CA GLY A 46 -5.14 -7.72 -7.71
C GLY A 46 -3.79 -8.45 -7.63
N HIS A 47 -2.90 -8.24 -8.60
CA HIS A 47 -1.52 -8.68 -8.51
C HIS A 47 -0.79 -8.03 -7.31
N ASP A 48 0.16 -8.74 -6.70
CA ASP A 48 0.88 -8.29 -5.50
C ASP A 48 1.68 -7.00 -5.69
N LEU A 49 2.26 -6.85 -6.88
CA LEU A 49 2.98 -5.66 -7.33
C LEU A 49 2.07 -4.58 -7.95
N GLY A 50 0.77 -4.86 -8.04
CA GLY A 50 -0.22 -3.90 -8.50
C GLY A 50 -0.48 -2.80 -7.47
N PRO A 51 -1.03 -1.66 -7.91
CA PRO A 51 -1.40 -0.57 -7.04
C PRO A 51 -2.63 -0.90 -6.20
N THR A 52 -2.57 -0.53 -4.92
CA THR A 52 -3.67 -0.53 -3.97
C THR A 52 -3.71 0.82 -3.28
N ILE A 53 -4.93 1.33 -3.07
CA ILE A 53 -5.18 2.53 -2.27
C ILE A 53 -5.12 2.12 -0.80
N ALA A 54 -4.16 2.68 -0.06
CA ALA A 54 -4.16 2.61 1.39
C ALA A 54 -5.08 3.69 1.95
N ALA A 55 -5.95 3.33 2.89
CA ALA A 55 -6.76 4.31 3.62
C ALA A 55 -5.88 5.09 4.61
N GLY A 56 -6.04 6.42 4.63
CA GLY A 56 -5.68 7.26 5.76
C GLY A 56 -6.96 7.83 6.40
N ASP A 57 -6.83 8.64 7.44
CA ASP A 57 -7.96 9.18 8.22
C ASP A 57 -8.77 10.24 7.42
N GLY A 58 -8.38 10.52 6.17
CA GLY A 58 -9.15 11.29 5.19
C GLY A 58 -8.75 11.01 3.74
N GLU A 59 -9.54 11.51 2.77
CA GLU A 59 -9.23 11.36 1.33
C GLU A 59 -7.86 11.95 0.94
N ALA A 60 -7.42 13.00 1.66
CA ALA A 60 -6.11 13.62 1.47
C ALA A 60 -4.94 12.74 1.91
N GLU A 61 -5.17 11.78 2.80
CA GLU A 61 -4.14 10.88 3.35
C GLU A 61 -4.05 9.55 2.61
N GLN A 62 -4.95 9.31 1.64
CA GLN A 62 -4.88 8.14 0.79
C GLN A 62 -3.59 8.17 -0.04
N CYS A 63 -2.92 7.03 -0.17
CA CYS A 63 -1.70 6.90 -0.97
C CYS A 63 -1.64 5.55 -1.70
N LEU A 64 -0.81 5.49 -2.75
CA LEU A 64 -0.59 4.24 -3.48
C LEU A 64 0.47 3.35 -2.82
N THR A 65 0.12 2.08 -2.65
CA THR A 65 1.02 1.05 -2.14
C THR A 65 0.89 -0.23 -2.95
N HIS A 66 1.89 -1.11 -2.90
CA HIS A 66 1.71 -2.48 -3.41
C HIS A 66 0.66 -3.20 -2.60
N ARG A 67 -0.15 -4.05 -3.24
CA ARG A 67 -1.13 -4.90 -2.54
C ARG A 67 -0.48 -5.75 -1.45
N ARG A 68 0.70 -6.34 -1.72
CA ARG A 68 1.46 -7.10 -0.72
C ARG A 68 1.95 -6.23 0.44
N CYS A 69 2.39 -5.00 0.15
CA CYS A 69 2.90 -4.09 1.18
C CYS A 69 1.75 -3.59 2.05
N HIS A 70 0.58 -3.37 1.46
CA HIS A 70 -0.64 -3.05 2.16
C HIS A 70 -1.03 -4.16 3.14
N ALA A 71 -1.15 -5.40 2.64
CA ALA A 71 -1.56 -6.58 3.42
C ALA A 71 -0.59 -6.93 4.56
N ALA A 72 0.73 -6.81 4.33
CA ALA A 72 1.73 -7.16 5.34
C ALA A 72 1.81 -6.16 6.50
N GLY A 73 1.13 -5.00 6.43
CA GLY A 73 1.38 -3.89 7.35
C GLY A 73 2.84 -3.38 7.30
N ALA A 74 3.62 -3.87 6.34
CA ALA A 74 5.06 -3.71 6.34
C ALA A 74 5.43 -2.38 5.68
N ASP A 75 5.93 -1.47 6.50
CA ASP A 75 6.66 -0.30 6.05
C ASP A 75 8.15 -0.70 5.90
N HIS A 76 8.68 -0.58 4.69
CA HIS A 76 10.05 -0.95 4.35
C HIS A 76 10.91 0.29 4.10
N THR A 77 10.50 1.45 4.60
CA THR A 77 11.35 2.63 4.66
C THR A 77 12.68 2.30 5.37
N ALA A 78 13.76 2.94 4.94
CA ALA A 78 15.09 2.71 5.49
C ALA A 78 15.12 2.89 7.02
N GLU A 79 14.34 3.85 7.53
CA GLU A 79 14.15 4.10 8.94
C GLU A 79 13.49 2.92 9.68
N VAL A 80 12.37 2.39 9.15
CA VAL A 80 11.67 1.24 9.77
C VAL A 80 12.53 -0.02 9.70
N LEU A 81 13.26 -0.22 8.59
CA LEU A 81 14.22 -1.31 8.47
C LEU A 81 15.37 -1.18 9.48
N ALA A 82 15.93 0.01 9.67
CA ALA A 82 16.97 0.27 10.66
C ALA A 82 16.45 0.03 12.10
N ARG A 83 15.24 0.48 12.41
CA ARG A 83 14.59 0.22 13.70
C ARG A 83 14.39 -1.27 13.94
N ARG A 84 13.88 -2.00 12.94
CA ARG A 84 13.68 -3.46 13.03
C ARG A 84 15.02 -4.20 13.19
N ARG A 85 16.08 -3.72 12.52
CA ARG A 85 17.43 -4.25 12.69
C ARG A 85 17.90 -4.10 14.14
N ARG A 86 17.79 -2.90 14.73
CA ARG A 86 18.15 -2.66 16.14
C ARG A 86 17.34 -3.53 17.11
N GLN A 87 16.04 -3.71 16.86
CA GLN A 87 15.19 -4.59 17.68
C GLN A 87 15.62 -6.05 17.58
N ASN A 88 15.93 -6.53 16.37
CA ASN A 88 16.43 -7.89 16.17
C ASN A 88 17.80 -8.10 16.83
N GLU A 89 18.71 -7.13 16.71
CA GLU A 89 20.01 -7.15 17.39
C GLU A 89 19.83 -7.20 18.92
N ALA A 90 18.98 -6.35 19.50
CA ALA A 90 18.67 -6.38 20.93
C ALA A 90 18.05 -7.72 21.37
N ALA A 91 17.16 -8.32 20.56
CA ALA A 91 16.53 -9.60 20.87
C ALA A 91 17.52 -10.78 20.83
N LEU A 92 18.56 -10.71 19.99
CA LEU A 92 19.62 -11.73 19.93
C LEU A 92 20.52 -11.69 21.16
N PHE A 93 20.82 -10.50 21.67
CA PHE A 93 21.72 -10.32 22.83
C PHE A 93 20.98 -10.22 24.18
N GLY A 94 19.64 -10.12 24.17
CA GLY A 94 18.82 -9.99 25.38
C GLY A 94 18.27 -11.30 25.96
N LYS A 95 18.46 -12.44 25.28
CA LYS A 95 18.07 -13.75 25.85
C LYS A 95 19.17 -14.26 26.77
N PRO A 96 18.94 -14.39 28.10
CA PRO A 96 19.85 -15.16 28.93
C PRO A 96 19.87 -16.59 28.38
N ARG A 97 21.07 -17.09 28.10
CA ARG A 97 21.30 -18.48 27.73
C ARG A 97 20.78 -19.32 28.90
N ALA A 98 19.69 -20.07 28.69
CA ALA A 98 19.18 -20.98 29.70
C ALA A 98 20.32 -21.93 30.12
N ALA A 99 20.68 -21.86 31.40
CA ALA A 99 21.65 -22.75 32.02
C ALA A 99 21.01 -24.12 32.28
#